data_AF-A0A4S4MBD2-F1
#
_entry.id   AF-A0A4S4MBD2-F1
#
_cell.length_a   1.000
_cell.length_b   1.000
_cell.length_c   1.000
_cell.angle_alpha   90.00
_cell.angle_beta   90.00
_cell.angle_gamma   90.00
#
_symmetry.space_group_name_H-M   'P 1'
#
loop_
_entity.id
_entity.type
_entity.pdbx_description
1 polymer ?
#
loop_
_entity_poly.entity_id
_entity_poly.type
_entity_poly.pdbx_seq_one_letter_code
_entity_poly.pdbx_strand_id
1 'polypeptide(L)'
;MANVIFIPIFLQLALGIYLKLHVHEKSVRPYAVIAHGVVGKAYPVIGWVQMLFGAIAFRGYCRGGHLGQCLAHYIMGSGFIAYAIIMAIMLLVGEAWVRRSGRSPEWWDSWIITLWGIVNTFTEHHGGSWSVKDMQHTILGVLWWCGGMLGIFLARNNQRTVVPSLIIILTGWAMSEHAQALMISTKVHATFGKTLMLAGVARIIEVCFIVPKFTPETSSIADDNNSEHTLADMLLVAAGLIFMSATDEELHFVHDEGMDHVTYLLIMYSLAFVIYTLIVSLIHLYTVTGRNASSAAANGSIELTTPTSKWYARVPSGDVDAENHVIGEDDD
;
A
#
# COMPACT_ATOMS: atom_id res chain seq x y z
N MET A 1 -15.65 -12.01 15.23
CA MET A 1 -15.18 -11.48 13.94
C MET A 1 -14.54 -12.52 13.03
N ALA A 2 -13.87 -13.57 13.55
CA ALA A 2 -13.24 -14.60 12.72
C ALA A 2 -14.15 -15.23 11.64
N ASN A 3 -15.45 -15.38 11.92
CA ASN A 3 -16.37 -16.00 10.96
C ASN A 3 -16.75 -15.09 9.78
N VAL A 4 -16.49 -13.78 9.86
CA VAL A 4 -16.86 -12.82 8.82
C VAL A 4 -16.02 -13.02 7.55
N ILE A 5 -14.78 -13.51 7.68
CA ILE A 5 -13.88 -13.76 6.54
C ILE A 5 -14.36 -14.92 5.65
N PHE A 6 -15.19 -15.83 6.17
CA PHE A 6 -15.74 -16.92 5.35
C PHE A 6 -16.68 -16.42 4.26
N ILE A 7 -17.34 -15.27 4.47
CA ILE A 7 -18.26 -14.67 3.49
C ILE A 7 -17.50 -14.27 2.20
N PRO A 8 -16.46 -13.41 2.24
CA PRO A 8 -15.71 -13.08 1.03
C PRO A 8 -14.99 -14.29 0.45
N ILE A 9 -14.49 -15.24 1.25
CA ILE A 9 -13.89 -16.50 0.76
C ILE A 9 -14.89 -17.31 -0.06
N PHE A 10 -16.07 -17.57 0.47
CA PHE A 10 -17.10 -18.29 -0.24
C PHE A 10 -17.55 -17.54 -1.50
N LEU A 11 -17.74 -16.21 -1.40
CA LEU A 11 -18.13 -15.38 -2.53
C LEU A 11 -17.08 -15.41 -3.65
N GLN A 12 -15.80 -15.27 -3.31
CA GLN A 12 -14.71 -15.31 -4.29
C GLN A 12 -14.62 -16.69 -4.96
N LEU A 13 -14.75 -17.77 -4.19
CA LEU A 13 -14.75 -19.13 -4.71
C LEU A 13 -15.96 -19.38 -5.64
N ALA A 14 -17.15 -19.02 -5.19
CA ALA A 14 -18.39 -19.21 -5.95
C ALA A 14 -18.38 -18.42 -7.27
N LEU A 15 -17.97 -17.14 -7.23
CA LEU A 15 -17.80 -16.33 -8.43
C LEU A 15 -16.71 -16.89 -9.34
N GLY A 16 -15.59 -17.36 -8.79
CA GLY A 16 -14.52 -17.99 -9.55
C GLY A 16 -14.97 -19.25 -10.29
N ILE A 17 -15.71 -20.14 -9.62
CA ILE A 17 -16.33 -21.32 -10.22
C ILE A 17 -17.31 -20.89 -11.32
N TYR A 18 -18.22 -19.96 -11.01
CA TYR A 18 -19.21 -19.45 -11.96
C TYR A 18 -18.56 -18.89 -13.24
N LEU A 19 -17.52 -18.07 -13.11
CA LEU A 19 -16.79 -17.49 -14.23
C LEU A 19 -16.08 -18.55 -15.08
N LYS A 20 -15.60 -19.64 -14.45
CA LYS A 20 -14.95 -20.76 -15.13
C LYS A 20 -15.93 -21.64 -15.92
N LEU A 21 -17.21 -21.66 -15.55
CA LEU A 21 -18.25 -22.41 -16.27
C LEU A 21 -18.69 -21.76 -17.59
N HIS A 22 -18.27 -20.52 -17.89
CA HIS A 22 -18.61 -19.80 -19.14
C HIS A 22 -20.12 -19.71 -19.44
N VAL A 23 -20.95 -19.64 -18.41
CA VAL A 23 -22.42 -19.50 -18.55
C VAL A 23 -22.80 -18.02 -18.60
N HIS A 24 -23.87 -17.66 -19.33
CA HIS A 24 -24.44 -16.30 -19.39
C HIS A 24 -23.46 -15.20 -19.81
N GLU A 25 -22.68 -15.46 -20.87
CA GLU A 25 -21.57 -14.59 -21.29
C GLU A 25 -21.98 -13.13 -21.59
N LYS A 26 -23.17 -12.92 -22.14
CA LYS A 26 -23.66 -11.59 -22.56
C LYS A 26 -24.58 -10.91 -21.53
N SER A 27 -25.01 -11.59 -20.47
CA SER A 27 -25.96 -11.05 -19.50
C SER A 27 -25.35 -10.88 -18.11
N VAL A 28 -25.09 -11.97 -17.39
CA VAL A 28 -24.68 -11.93 -15.98
C VAL A 28 -23.17 -11.96 -15.81
N ARG A 29 -22.45 -12.62 -16.73
CA ARG A 29 -20.99 -12.79 -16.64
C ARG A 29 -20.22 -11.47 -16.50
N PRO A 30 -20.51 -10.38 -17.24
CA PRO A 30 -19.77 -9.12 -17.10
C PRO A 30 -19.82 -8.57 -15.67
N TYR A 31 -20.99 -8.62 -15.02
CA TYR A 31 -21.16 -8.19 -13.63
C TYR A 31 -20.42 -9.11 -12.66
N ALA A 32 -20.45 -10.43 -12.89
CA ALA A 32 -19.71 -11.40 -12.08
C ALA A 32 -18.19 -11.19 -12.17
N VAL A 33 -17.66 -10.80 -13.34
CA VAL A 33 -16.23 -10.45 -13.51
C VAL A 33 -15.88 -9.23 -12.66
N ILE A 34 -16.71 -8.18 -12.69
CA ILE A 34 -16.51 -6.98 -11.87
C ILE A 34 -16.54 -7.35 -10.39
N ALA A 35 -17.56 -8.09 -9.94
CA ALA A 35 -17.70 -8.51 -8.55
C ALA A 35 -16.50 -9.34 -8.07
N HIS A 36 -16.09 -10.37 -8.82
CA HIS A 36 -14.92 -11.20 -8.50
C HIS A 36 -13.63 -10.37 -8.46
N GLY A 37 -13.53 -9.37 -9.34
CA GLY A 37 -12.41 -8.44 -9.39
C GLY A 37 -12.38 -7.43 -8.23
N VAL A 38 -13.53 -7.01 -7.69
CA VAL A 38 -13.64 -6.12 -6.53
C VAL A 38 -13.34 -6.88 -5.25
N VAL A 39 -13.99 -8.03 -5.06
CA VAL A 39 -13.78 -8.89 -3.87
C VAL A 39 -12.31 -9.34 -3.80
N GLY A 40 -11.74 -9.78 -4.92
CA GLY A 40 -10.31 -10.13 -5.03
C GLY A 40 -9.36 -9.00 -4.59
N LYS A 41 -9.61 -7.76 -5.00
CA LYS A 41 -8.79 -6.59 -4.64
C LYS A 41 -8.99 -6.12 -3.20
N ALA A 42 -10.09 -6.51 -2.55
CA ALA A 42 -10.35 -6.15 -1.15
C ALA A 42 -9.62 -7.05 -0.14
N TYR A 43 -9.09 -8.21 -0.56
CA TYR A 43 -8.45 -9.18 0.34
C TYR A 43 -7.27 -8.64 1.15
N PRO A 44 -6.34 -7.83 0.61
CA PRO A 44 -5.27 -7.25 1.41
C PRO A 44 -5.80 -6.46 2.61
N VAL A 45 -6.88 -5.68 2.41
CA VAL A 45 -7.53 -4.89 3.47
C VAL A 45 -8.24 -5.80 4.47
N ILE A 46 -9.03 -6.77 3.99
CA ILE A 46 -9.75 -7.71 4.86
C ILE A 46 -8.77 -8.54 5.70
N GLY A 47 -7.69 -9.03 5.08
CA GLY A 47 -6.64 -9.79 5.75
C GLY A 47 -5.92 -8.95 6.80
N TRP A 48 -5.55 -7.71 6.47
CA TRP A 48 -4.94 -6.77 7.40
C TRP A 48 -5.83 -6.54 8.63
N VAL A 49 -7.10 -6.17 8.42
CA VAL A 49 -8.07 -5.94 9.49
C VAL A 49 -8.26 -7.19 10.36
N GLN A 50 -8.31 -8.38 9.76
CA GLN A 50 -8.43 -9.64 10.50
C GLN A 50 -7.19 -9.95 11.35
N MET A 51 -5.98 -9.66 10.85
CA MET A 51 -4.74 -9.82 11.63
C MET A 51 -4.71 -8.87 12.83
N LEU A 52 -5.07 -7.60 12.63
CA LEU A 52 -5.12 -6.60 13.70
C LEU A 52 -6.12 -6.98 14.79
N PHE A 53 -7.36 -7.31 14.41
CA PHE A 53 -8.35 -7.75 15.39
C PHE A 53 -7.97 -9.07 16.06
N GLY A 54 -7.21 -9.94 15.39
CA GLY A 54 -6.61 -11.12 16.00
C GLY A 54 -5.67 -10.76 17.14
N ALA A 55 -4.72 -9.84 16.90
CA ALA A 55 -3.78 -9.37 17.91
C ALA A 55 -4.49 -8.67 19.09
N ILE A 56 -5.40 -7.74 18.80
CA ILE A 56 -6.18 -7.01 19.81
C ILE A 56 -7.01 -7.99 20.66
N ALA A 57 -7.69 -8.95 20.04
CA ALA A 57 -8.53 -9.91 20.76
C ALA A 57 -7.70 -10.90 21.60
N PHE A 58 -6.55 -11.35 21.09
CA PHE A 58 -5.65 -12.27 21.81
C PHE A 58 -5.10 -11.64 23.09
N ARG A 59 -4.74 -10.35 23.04
CA ARG A 59 -4.18 -9.62 24.18
C ARG A 59 -5.23 -8.95 25.07
N GLY A 60 -6.46 -8.81 24.58
CA GLY A 60 -7.53 -8.15 25.30
C GLY A 60 -7.42 -6.62 25.35
N TYR A 61 -6.62 -6.02 24.46
CA TYR A 61 -6.42 -4.57 24.36
C TYR A 61 -7.64 -3.83 23.78
N CYS A 62 -7.57 -2.50 23.83
CA CYS A 62 -8.48 -1.57 23.19
C CYS A 62 -9.91 -1.62 23.75
N ARG A 63 -10.03 -1.72 25.08
CA ARG A 63 -11.32 -1.80 25.79
C ARG A 63 -11.51 -0.61 26.75
N GLY A 64 -12.77 -0.26 26.99
CA GLY A 64 -13.12 0.80 27.94
C GLY A 64 -12.48 2.15 27.59
N GLY A 65 -11.87 2.80 28.58
CA GLY A 65 -11.26 4.14 28.43
C GLY A 65 -10.05 4.20 27.49
N HIS A 66 -9.47 3.07 27.10
CA HIS A 66 -8.29 3.01 26.22
C HIS A 66 -8.67 2.96 24.73
N LEU A 67 -9.95 2.81 24.39
CA LEU A 67 -10.41 2.61 23.01
C LEU A 67 -10.00 3.76 22.07
N GLY A 68 -10.17 5.02 22.49
CA GLY A 68 -9.83 6.18 21.65
C GLY A 68 -8.33 6.24 21.33
N GLN A 69 -7.48 5.99 22.32
CA GLN A 69 -6.03 5.96 22.18
C GLN A 69 -5.60 4.82 21.24
N CYS A 70 -6.16 3.62 21.43
CA CYS A 70 -5.88 2.49 20.56
C CYS A 70 -6.34 2.74 19.11
N LEU A 71 -7.55 3.27 18.90
CA LEU A 71 -8.04 3.60 17.55
C LEU A 71 -7.11 4.59 16.84
N ALA A 72 -6.66 5.62 17.54
CA ALA A 72 -5.72 6.60 17.01
C ALA A 72 -4.43 5.90 16.52
N HIS A 73 -3.82 5.04 17.34
CA HIS A 73 -2.55 4.36 16.99
C HIS A 73 -2.72 3.35 15.87
N TYR A 74 -3.74 2.48 15.97
CA TYR A 74 -3.96 1.41 15.00
C TYR A 74 -4.41 1.96 13.63
N ILE A 75 -5.29 2.97 13.59
CA ILE A 75 -5.76 3.56 12.32
C ILE A 75 -4.64 4.35 11.64
N MET A 76 -3.97 5.27 12.36
CA MET A 76 -2.93 6.10 11.76
C MET A 76 -1.71 5.27 11.36
N GLY A 77 -1.29 4.31 12.19
CA GLY A 77 -0.17 3.44 11.87
C GLY A 77 -0.47 2.49 10.71
N SER A 78 -1.71 1.97 10.62
CA SER A 78 -2.18 1.27 9.41
C SER A 78 -2.19 2.17 8.19
N GLY A 79 -2.50 3.45 8.36
CA GLY A 79 -2.45 4.47 7.32
C GLY A 79 -1.05 4.63 6.71
N PHE A 80 0.00 4.68 7.54
CA PHE A 80 1.38 4.73 7.05
C PHE A 80 1.77 3.47 6.28
N ILE A 81 1.36 2.29 6.74
CA ILE A 81 1.60 1.01 6.04
C ILE A 81 0.84 0.97 4.71
N ALA A 82 -0.43 1.38 4.69
CA ALA A 82 -1.22 1.47 3.48
C ALA A 82 -0.63 2.45 2.48
N TYR A 83 -0.15 3.60 2.95
CA TYR A 83 0.56 4.58 2.13
C TYR A 83 1.82 3.98 1.51
N ALA A 84 2.66 3.29 2.30
CA ALA A 84 3.84 2.58 1.78
C ALA A 84 3.49 1.51 0.72
N ILE A 85 2.40 0.76 0.91
CA ILE A 85 1.95 -0.24 -0.07
C ILE A 85 1.52 0.43 -1.37
N ILE A 86 0.78 1.54 -1.30
CA ILE A 86 0.33 2.29 -2.47
C ILE A 86 1.54 2.83 -3.24
N MET A 87 2.53 3.39 -2.53
CA MET A 87 3.80 3.84 -3.10
C MET A 87 4.55 2.71 -3.79
N ALA A 88 4.74 1.57 -3.10
CA ALA A 88 5.41 0.40 -3.66
C ALA A 88 4.70 -0.09 -4.94
N ILE A 89 3.37 -0.14 -4.95
CA ILE A 89 2.60 -0.50 -6.15
C ILE A 89 2.83 0.51 -7.28
N MET A 90 2.79 1.81 -6.99
CA MET A 90 2.99 2.85 -8.00
C MET A 90 4.40 2.82 -8.61
N LEU A 91 5.42 2.55 -7.81
CA LEU A 91 6.82 2.58 -8.22
C LEU A 91 7.29 1.28 -8.86
N LEU A 92 6.85 0.12 -8.35
CA LEU A 92 7.30 -1.19 -8.84
C LEU A 92 6.49 -1.68 -10.04
N VAL A 93 5.19 -1.41 -10.10
CA VAL A 93 4.30 -1.97 -11.14
C VAL A 93 3.35 -0.94 -11.77
N GLY A 94 3.40 0.31 -11.30
CA GLY A 94 2.46 1.36 -11.66
C GLY A 94 2.81 2.13 -12.92
N GLU A 95 3.91 1.83 -13.61
CA GLU A 95 4.43 2.65 -14.70
C GLU A 95 3.41 2.97 -15.80
N ALA A 96 2.75 1.94 -16.33
CA ALA A 96 1.73 2.11 -17.35
C ALA A 96 0.54 2.94 -16.84
N TRP A 97 0.20 2.82 -15.55
CA TRP A 97 -0.87 3.60 -14.92
C TRP A 97 -0.48 5.06 -14.69
N VAL A 98 0.73 5.32 -14.21
CA VAL A 98 1.22 6.68 -13.99
C VAL A 98 1.28 7.42 -15.33
N ARG A 99 1.82 6.78 -16.37
CA ARG A 99 1.92 7.35 -17.72
C ARG A 99 0.55 7.71 -18.30
N ARG A 100 -0.44 6.81 -18.22
CA ARG A 100 -1.81 7.09 -18.71
C ARG A 100 -2.55 8.12 -17.86
N SER A 101 -2.18 8.28 -16.59
CA SER A 101 -2.81 9.25 -15.69
C SER A 101 -2.42 10.70 -16.01
N GLY A 102 -1.23 10.91 -16.59
CA GLY A 102 -0.68 12.25 -16.83
C GLY A 102 -0.40 13.06 -15.56
N ARG A 103 -0.33 12.39 -14.40
CA ARG A 103 -0.10 12.98 -13.08
C ARG A 103 1.12 12.32 -12.44
N SER A 104 1.93 13.11 -11.74
CA SER A 104 3.08 12.63 -11.01
C SER A 104 2.62 11.87 -9.75
N PRO A 105 3.36 10.86 -9.27
CA PRO A 105 3.04 10.19 -8.01
C PRO A 105 2.81 11.18 -6.87
N GLU A 106 3.63 12.23 -6.81
CA GLU A 106 3.57 13.24 -5.75
C GLU A 106 2.29 14.11 -5.83
N TRP A 107 1.63 14.18 -6.99
CA TRP A 107 0.31 14.81 -7.12
C TRP A 107 -0.75 14.00 -6.37
N TRP A 108 -0.70 12.67 -6.47
CA TRP A 108 -1.60 11.76 -5.74
C TRP A 108 -1.29 11.77 -4.24
N ASP A 109 -0.01 11.73 -3.87
CA ASP A 109 0.42 11.84 -2.47
C ASP A 109 -0.08 13.14 -1.83
N SER A 110 0.02 14.25 -2.55
CA SER A 110 -0.44 15.55 -2.06
C SER A 110 -1.95 15.56 -1.79
N TRP A 111 -2.76 14.88 -2.62
CA TRP A 111 -4.19 14.71 -2.35
C TRP A 111 -4.48 13.85 -1.13
N ILE A 112 -3.77 12.73 -0.98
CA ILE A 112 -3.91 11.85 0.19
C ILE A 112 -3.60 12.64 1.46
N ILE A 113 -2.47 13.36 1.48
CA ILE A 113 -2.05 14.19 2.61
C ILE A 113 -3.07 15.30 2.88
N THR A 114 -3.62 15.95 1.84
CA THR A 114 -4.65 16.99 2.01
C THR A 114 -5.91 16.44 2.66
N LEU A 115 -6.48 15.39 2.07
CA LEU A 115 -7.75 14.83 2.53
C LEU A 115 -7.61 14.23 3.93
N TRP A 116 -6.52 13.51 4.19
CA TRP A 116 -6.22 12.98 5.51
C TRP A 116 -6.01 14.08 6.54
N GLY A 117 -5.27 15.13 6.20
CA GLY A 117 -5.05 16.28 7.08
C GLY A 117 -6.35 16.99 7.47
N ILE A 118 -7.29 17.14 6.53
CA ILE A 118 -8.63 17.70 6.82
C ILE A 118 -9.35 16.82 7.82
N VAL A 119 -9.45 15.51 7.56
CA VAL A 119 -10.12 14.57 8.47
C VAL A 119 -9.48 14.65 9.86
N ASN A 120 -8.15 14.50 9.95
CA ASN A 120 -7.43 14.50 11.22
C ASN A 120 -7.62 15.80 12.02
N THR A 121 -7.65 16.95 11.35
CA THR A 121 -7.88 18.25 12.00
C THR A 121 -9.22 18.29 12.72
N PHE A 122 -10.27 17.74 12.12
CA PHE A 122 -11.64 17.84 12.64
C PHE A 122 -12.09 16.63 13.46
N THR A 123 -11.32 15.54 13.49
CA THR A 123 -11.65 14.34 14.28
C THR A 123 -10.85 14.18 15.56
N GLU A 124 -9.79 14.96 15.77
CA GLU A 124 -8.90 14.77 16.93
C GLU A 124 -9.55 15.18 18.27
N HIS A 125 -10.26 16.32 18.29
CA HIS A 125 -10.90 16.80 19.51
C HIS A 125 -12.32 16.22 19.65
N HIS A 126 -12.54 15.45 20.71
CA HIS A 126 -13.78 14.72 20.96
C HIS A 126 -14.72 15.44 21.95
N GLY A 127 -14.50 16.74 22.19
CA GLY A 127 -15.24 17.59 23.13
C GLY A 127 -14.54 17.78 24.47
N GLY A 128 -15.03 18.72 25.28
CA GLY A 128 -14.44 19.08 26.57
C GLY A 128 -13.44 20.23 26.50
N SER A 129 -12.58 20.36 27.52
CA SER A 129 -11.53 21.38 27.54
C SER A 129 -10.35 20.96 26.67
N TRP A 130 -9.83 21.89 25.86
CA TRP A 130 -8.65 21.66 25.05
C TRP A 130 -7.43 21.32 25.90
N SER A 131 -6.83 20.16 25.62
CA SER A 131 -5.53 19.80 26.17
C SER A 131 -4.39 20.25 25.25
N VAL A 132 -3.17 20.35 25.77
CA VAL A 132 -1.97 20.63 24.95
C VAL A 132 -1.77 19.51 23.92
N LYS A 133 -2.11 18.26 24.27
CA LYS A 133 -2.04 17.11 23.36
C LYS A 133 -3.01 17.28 22.19
N ASP A 134 -4.25 17.69 22.48
CA ASP A 134 -5.27 17.96 21.44
C ASP A 134 -4.79 19.03 20.47
N MET A 135 -4.17 20.11 20.98
CA MET A 135 -3.61 21.16 20.15
C MET A 135 -2.45 20.66 19.28
N GLN A 136 -1.53 19.87 19.84
CA GLN A 136 -0.39 19.31 19.13
C GLN A 136 -0.82 18.37 18.00
N HIS A 137 -1.82 17.52 18.23
CA HIS A 137 -2.32 16.60 17.21
C HIS A 137 -3.20 17.32 16.16
N THR A 138 -4.02 18.28 16.58
CA THR A 138 -4.86 19.08 15.66
C THR A 138 -4.00 19.93 14.73
N ILE A 139 -2.96 20.59 15.25
CA ILE A 139 -2.08 21.42 14.42
C ILE A 139 -1.26 20.59 13.43
N LEU A 140 -0.98 19.33 13.75
CA LEU A 140 -0.37 18.39 12.81
C LEU A 140 -1.31 18.10 11.63
N GLY A 141 -2.62 17.93 11.89
CA GLY A 141 -3.63 17.86 10.84
C GLY A 141 -3.64 19.12 9.96
N VAL A 142 -3.53 20.31 10.57
CA VAL A 142 -3.46 21.58 9.85
C VAL A 142 -2.23 21.68 8.96
N LEU A 143 -1.07 21.29 9.47
CA LEU A 143 0.16 21.20 8.69
C LEU A 143 -0.04 20.31 7.46
N TRP A 144 -0.66 19.14 7.63
CA TRP A 144 -0.89 18.20 6.54
C TRP A 144 -1.77 18.80 5.45
N TRP A 145 -2.94 19.35 5.76
CA TRP A 145 -3.80 19.83 4.68
C TRP A 145 -3.29 21.11 4.02
N CYS A 146 -2.71 22.04 4.78
CA CYS A 146 -2.05 23.22 4.22
C CYS A 146 -0.87 22.86 3.31
N GLY A 147 0.01 21.97 3.78
CA GLY A 147 1.15 21.49 2.99
C GLY A 147 0.72 20.69 1.78
N GLY A 148 -0.28 19.82 1.91
CA GLY A 148 -0.82 19.03 0.81
C GLY A 148 -1.41 19.91 -0.29
N MET A 149 -2.13 20.99 0.05
CA MET A 149 -2.64 21.95 -0.93
C MET A 149 -1.50 22.61 -1.72
N LEU A 150 -0.40 22.97 -1.05
CA LEU A 150 0.81 23.46 -1.72
C LEU A 150 1.39 22.39 -2.66
N GLY A 151 1.46 21.13 -2.22
CA GLY A 151 1.90 20.00 -3.03
C GLY A 151 1.06 19.82 -4.30
N ILE A 152 -0.28 19.84 -4.18
CA ILE A 152 -1.22 19.77 -5.30
C ILE A 152 -0.96 20.92 -6.28
N PHE A 153 -0.81 22.14 -5.76
CA PHE A 153 -0.57 23.32 -6.58
C PHE A 153 0.75 23.21 -7.34
N LEU A 154 1.85 22.80 -6.70
CA LEU A 154 3.15 22.66 -7.36
C LEU A 154 3.15 21.51 -8.39
N ALA A 155 2.47 20.41 -8.11
CA ALA A 155 2.38 19.25 -9.00
C ALA A 155 1.35 19.39 -10.14
N ARG A 156 0.61 20.51 -10.23
CA ARG A 156 -0.54 20.69 -11.14
C ARG A 156 -0.27 20.43 -12.62
N ASN A 157 0.96 20.65 -13.08
CA ASN A 157 1.40 20.47 -14.46
C ASN A 157 2.33 19.26 -14.61
N ASN A 158 2.00 18.16 -13.92
CA ASN A 158 2.79 16.92 -13.90
C ASN A 158 4.25 17.13 -13.44
N GLN A 159 4.45 18.14 -12.58
CA GLN A 159 5.76 18.44 -12.01
C GLN A 159 5.98 17.57 -10.77
N ARG A 160 7.24 17.20 -10.52
CA ARG A 160 7.63 16.55 -9.26
C ARG A 160 7.75 17.59 -8.15
N THR A 161 7.47 17.17 -6.92
CA THR A 161 7.55 18.04 -5.74
C THR A 161 7.96 17.26 -4.52
N VAL A 162 8.81 17.85 -3.68
CA VAL A 162 9.26 17.25 -2.41
C VAL A 162 8.35 17.59 -1.24
N VAL A 163 7.31 18.41 -1.45
CA VAL A 163 6.42 18.91 -0.39
C VAL A 163 5.80 17.78 0.45
N PRO A 164 5.26 16.69 -0.13
CA PRO A 164 4.82 15.53 0.64
C PRO A 164 5.88 15.02 1.62
N SER A 165 7.11 14.83 1.14
CA SER A 165 8.23 14.35 1.98
C SER A 165 8.59 15.32 3.10
N LEU A 166 8.53 16.63 2.85
CA LEU A 166 8.76 17.64 3.89
C LEU A 166 7.71 17.58 4.99
N ILE A 167 6.45 17.35 4.64
CA ILE A 167 5.36 17.19 5.63
C ILE A 167 5.61 15.96 6.50
N ILE A 168 6.04 14.85 5.89
CA ILE A 168 6.42 13.62 6.60
C ILE A 168 7.61 13.85 7.54
N ILE A 169 8.63 14.60 7.12
CA ILE A 169 9.78 14.96 7.97
C ILE A 169 9.35 15.83 9.15
N LEU A 170 8.56 16.87 8.91
CA LEU A 170 8.07 17.76 9.97
C LEU A 170 7.18 17.01 10.97
N THR A 171 6.37 16.06 10.48
CA THR A 171 5.58 15.15 11.31
C THR A 171 6.51 14.29 12.18
N GLY A 172 7.52 13.69 11.57
CA GLY A 172 8.49 12.87 12.30
C GLY A 172 9.25 13.66 13.37
N TRP A 173 9.66 14.90 13.08
CA TRP A 173 10.26 15.79 14.06
C TRP A 173 9.31 16.09 15.23
N ALA A 174 8.07 16.50 14.95
CA ALA A 174 7.09 16.83 15.98
C ALA A 174 6.82 15.63 16.90
N MET A 175 6.67 14.44 16.32
CA MET A 175 6.45 13.21 17.09
C MET A 175 7.70 12.74 17.83
N SER A 176 8.89 13.11 17.35
CA SER A 176 10.14 12.75 18.03
C SER A 176 10.36 13.48 19.35
N GLU A 177 9.73 14.66 19.48
CA GLU A 177 9.74 15.51 20.67
C GLU A 177 8.44 15.36 21.50
N HIS A 178 7.56 14.42 21.13
CA HIS A 178 6.26 14.24 21.78
C HIS A 178 6.39 13.41 23.07
N ALA A 179 6.61 14.09 24.20
CA ALA A 179 6.75 13.47 25.51
C ALA A 179 5.47 12.71 25.94
N GLN A 180 5.65 11.46 26.38
CA GLN A 180 4.60 10.60 26.91
C GLN A 180 4.73 10.44 28.43
N ALA A 181 3.66 9.99 29.08
CA ALA A 181 3.66 9.74 30.52
C ALA A 181 4.68 8.68 30.94
N LEU A 182 4.88 7.66 30.10
CA LEU A 182 5.82 6.57 30.34
C LEU A 182 7.12 6.78 29.54
N MET A 183 8.28 6.65 30.18
CA MET A 183 9.57 6.89 29.52
C MET A 183 9.84 5.95 28.34
N ILE A 184 9.47 4.66 28.43
CA ILE A 184 9.56 3.74 27.30
C ILE A 184 8.69 4.24 26.13
N SER A 185 7.50 4.77 26.40
CA SER A 185 6.63 5.34 25.38
C SER A 185 7.22 6.57 24.71
N THR A 186 7.83 7.48 25.47
CA THR A 186 8.59 8.61 24.91
C THR A 186 9.72 8.13 23.99
N LYS A 187 10.44 7.07 24.35
CA LYS A 187 11.53 6.53 23.51
C LYS A 187 11.04 5.81 22.26
N VAL A 188 9.91 5.12 22.34
CA VAL A 188 9.27 4.45 21.19
C VAL A 188 8.73 5.48 20.21
N HIS A 189 7.99 6.49 20.68
CA HIS A 189 7.52 7.62 19.87
C HIS A 189 8.68 8.42 19.25
N ALA A 190 9.75 8.65 20.02
CA ALA A 190 10.98 9.27 19.51
C ALA A 190 11.59 8.48 18.34
N THR A 191 11.61 7.16 18.44
CA THR A 191 12.11 6.31 17.37
C THR A 191 11.17 6.32 16.17
N PHE A 192 9.86 6.20 16.36
CA PHE A 192 8.86 6.38 15.30
C PHE A 192 9.09 7.68 14.52
N GLY A 193 9.23 8.81 15.23
CA GLY A 193 9.46 10.10 14.62
C GLY A 193 10.73 10.15 13.77
N LYS A 194 11.83 9.59 14.28
CA LYS A 194 13.11 9.49 13.55
C LYS A 194 13.02 8.58 12.33
N THR A 195 12.33 7.44 12.42
CA THR A 195 12.08 6.54 11.29
C THR A 195 11.29 7.26 10.21
N LEU A 196 10.27 8.03 10.62
CA LEU A 196 9.43 8.80 9.71
C LEU A 196 10.22 9.92 9.01
N MET A 197 11.10 10.62 9.73
CA MET A 197 12.04 11.57 9.15
C MET A 197 12.96 10.90 8.12
N LEU A 198 13.52 9.73 8.44
CA LEU A 198 14.38 9.00 7.52
C LEU A 198 13.63 8.55 6.25
N ALA A 199 12.37 8.11 6.39
CA ALA A 199 11.49 7.81 5.26
C ALA A 199 11.31 9.03 4.35
N GLY A 200 11.03 10.21 4.92
CA GLY A 200 10.91 11.43 4.15
C GLY A 200 12.22 11.85 3.45
N VAL A 201 13.37 11.68 4.11
CA VAL A 201 14.69 11.94 3.48
C VAL A 201 14.95 10.97 2.33
N ALA A 202 14.72 9.67 2.52
CA ALA A 202 14.83 8.67 1.46
C ALA A 202 13.92 9.02 0.28
N ARG A 203 12.69 9.49 0.56
CA ARG A 203 11.76 9.94 -0.47
C ARG A 203 12.26 11.19 -1.20
N ILE A 204 12.87 12.18 -0.52
CA ILE A 204 13.48 13.34 -1.18
C ILE A 204 14.58 12.90 -2.13
N ILE A 205 15.45 11.97 -1.71
CA ILE A 205 16.52 11.44 -2.55
C ILE A 205 15.93 10.79 -3.80
N GLU A 206 14.90 9.96 -3.65
CA GLU A 206 14.20 9.34 -4.79
C GLU A 206 13.54 10.39 -5.69
N VAL A 207 12.95 11.44 -5.12
CA VAL A 207 12.28 12.49 -5.88
C VAL A 207 13.24 13.35 -6.69
N CYS A 208 14.41 13.63 -6.14
CA CYS A 208 15.40 14.52 -6.76
C CYS A 208 16.36 13.78 -7.71
N PHE A 209 16.72 12.53 -7.41
CA PHE A 209 17.84 11.85 -8.08
C PHE A 209 17.45 10.60 -8.85
N ILE A 210 16.31 9.98 -8.54
CA ILE A 210 15.86 8.78 -9.25
C ILE A 210 14.84 9.20 -10.30
N VAL A 211 15.26 9.11 -11.57
CA VAL A 211 14.37 9.35 -12.71
C VAL A 211 13.33 8.24 -12.71
N PRO A 212 12.04 8.56 -12.56
CA PRO A 212 11.02 7.53 -12.70
C PRO A 212 11.12 6.95 -14.12
N LYS A 213 10.99 5.64 -14.29
CA LYS A 213 11.04 4.95 -15.60
C LYS A 213 9.90 5.35 -16.57
N PHE A 214 9.31 6.55 -16.46
CA PHE A 214 8.22 7.04 -17.29
C PHE A 214 8.68 7.69 -18.61
N THR A 215 9.99 7.79 -18.84
CA THR A 215 10.59 8.20 -20.12
C THR A 215 10.64 7.03 -21.10
N PRO A 216 10.34 7.25 -22.40
CA PRO A 216 10.46 6.19 -23.39
C PRO A 216 11.94 5.95 -23.65
N GLU A 217 12.54 4.97 -22.97
CA GLU A 217 13.78 4.39 -23.45
C GLU A 217 13.52 3.07 -24.16
N THR A 218 13.95 3.06 -25.41
CA THR A 218 14.18 1.94 -26.33
C THR A 218 15.28 0.98 -25.83
N SER A 219 15.27 0.61 -24.56
CA SER A 219 16.26 -0.31 -23.98
C SER A 219 15.57 -1.55 -23.44
N SER A 220 15.80 -2.63 -24.19
CA SER A 220 15.60 -4.04 -23.89
C SER A 220 15.50 -4.40 -22.41
N ILE A 221 14.45 -5.14 -22.05
CA ILE A 221 14.41 -6.21 -21.02
C ILE A 221 15.55 -6.10 -20.00
N ALA A 222 15.54 -5.03 -19.20
CA ALA A 222 16.46 -4.88 -18.09
C ALA A 222 15.73 -5.34 -16.84
N ASP A 223 16.08 -6.57 -16.45
CA ASP A 223 15.83 -7.24 -15.18
C ASP A 223 15.46 -6.25 -14.04
N ASP A 224 14.24 -6.36 -13.53
CA ASP A 224 13.61 -5.38 -12.61
C ASP A 224 14.07 -5.58 -11.15
N ASN A 225 15.38 -5.71 -10.94
CA ASN A 225 16.02 -6.11 -9.68
C ASN A 225 16.59 -4.94 -8.85
N ASN A 226 16.22 -3.70 -9.14
CA ASN A 226 16.80 -2.52 -8.49
C ASN A 226 16.02 -2.12 -7.22
N SER A 227 16.68 -2.20 -6.06
CA SER A 227 16.15 -1.85 -4.73
C SER A 227 15.96 -0.34 -4.50
N GLU A 228 16.16 0.51 -5.51
CA GLU A 228 16.27 1.96 -5.36
C GLU A 228 14.96 2.65 -4.95
N HIS A 229 13.82 1.98 -5.14
CA HIS A 229 12.49 2.48 -4.79
C HIS A 229 11.92 1.92 -3.48
N THR A 230 12.65 1.05 -2.77
CA THR A 230 12.07 0.29 -1.65
C THR A 230 12.38 0.86 -0.27
N LEU A 231 13.36 1.76 -0.15
CA LEU A 231 13.84 2.23 1.15
C LEU A 231 12.82 3.12 1.86
N ALA A 232 12.24 4.10 1.15
CA ALA A 232 11.23 4.99 1.72
C ALA A 232 9.98 4.20 2.18
N ASP A 233 9.53 3.26 1.35
CA ASP A 233 8.37 2.42 1.63
C ASP A 233 8.61 1.48 2.81
N MET A 234 9.77 0.83 2.87
CA MET A 234 10.14 -0.03 4.01
C MET A 234 10.18 0.77 5.32
N LEU A 235 10.77 1.96 5.32
CA LEU A 235 10.80 2.85 6.48
C LEU A 235 9.42 3.34 6.90
N LEU A 236 8.51 3.60 5.95
CA LEU A 236 7.11 3.92 6.25
C LEU A 236 6.36 2.74 6.86
N VAL A 237 6.61 1.51 6.39
CA VAL A 237 6.05 0.29 7.02
C VAL A 237 6.57 0.14 8.46
N ALA A 238 7.86 0.34 8.69
CA ALA A 238 8.43 0.30 10.03
C ALA A 238 7.86 1.41 10.93
N ALA A 239 7.78 2.65 10.44
CA ALA A 239 7.18 3.76 11.19
C ALA A 239 5.73 3.46 11.54
N GLY A 240 4.94 2.94 10.59
CA GLY A 240 3.57 2.54 10.83
C GLY A 240 3.45 1.47 11.92
N LEU A 241 4.25 0.40 11.85
CA LEU A 241 4.22 -0.66 12.89
C LEU A 241 4.67 -0.17 14.27
N ILE A 242 5.74 0.63 14.35
CA ILE A 242 6.19 1.21 15.62
C ILE A 242 5.11 2.12 16.20
N PHE A 243 4.42 2.90 15.37
CA PHE A 243 3.33 3.75 15.83
C PHE A 243 2.12 2.93 16.29
N MET A 244 1.73 1.90 15.55
CA MET A 244 0.63 1.01 15.96
C MET A 244 0.90 0.35 17.31
N SER A 245 2.15 -0.04 17.55
CA SER A 245 2.54 -0.76 18.75
C SER A 245 2.89 0.14 19.94
N ALA A 246 2.68 1.45 19.79
CA ALA A 246 2.95 2.44 20.83
C ALA A 246 1.71 2.80 21.66
N THR A 247 0.73 1.89 21.77
CA THR A 247 -0.43 2.10 22.64
C THR A 247 -0.03 2.09 24.12
N ASP A 248 -0.78 2.81 24.95
CA ASP A 248 -0.51 2.85 26.40
C ASP A 248 -0.55 1.43 27.00
N GLU A 249 -1.58 0.63 26.64
CA GLU A 249 -1.74 -0.74 27.14
C GLU A 249 -0.60 -1.67 26.71
N GLU A 250 -0.13 -1.57 25.46
CA GLU A 250 0.99 -2.38 24.98
C GLU A 250 2.30 -2.00 25.65
N LEU A 251 2.58 -0.71 25.77
CA LEU A 251 3.85 -0.24 26.33
C LEU A 251 3.91 -0.38 27.85
N HIS A 252 2.78 -0.33 28.55
CA HIS A 252 2.71 -0.73 29.96
C HIS A 252 3.04 -2.21 30.11
N PHE A 253 2.45 -3.09 29.29
CA PHE A 253 2.79 -4.51 29.32
C PHE A 253 4.29 -4.75 29.07
N VAL A 254 4.86 -4.11 28.05
CA VAL A 254 6.30 -4.24 27.72
C VAL A 254 7.17 -3.76 28.89
N HIS A 255 6.78 -2.66 29.54
CA HIS A 255 7.47 -2.14 30.72
C HIS A 255 7.40 -3.10 31.91
N ASP A 256 6.22 -3.65 32.19
CA ASP A 256 5.97 -4.53 33.32
C ASP A 256 6.71 -5.88 33.19
N GLU A 257 6.90 -6.36 31.96
CA GLU A 257 7.74 -7.53 31.65
C GLU A 257 9.26 -7.24 31.72
N GLY A 258 9.65 -5.99 32.01
CA GLY A 258 11.05 -5.58 32.13
C GLY A 258 11.80 -5.49 30.80
N MET A 259 11.10 -5.42 29.67
CA MET A 259 11.70 -5.27 28.35
C MET A 259 12.08 -3.80 28.11
N ASP A 260 13.32 -3.57 27.69
CA ASP A 260 13.77 -2.23 27.33
C ASP A 260 13.30 -1.82 25.93
N HIS A 261 13.23 -0.51 25.70
CA HIS A 261 12.78 0.06 24.44
C HIS A 261 13.61 -0.38 23.22
N VAL A 262 14.92 -0.62 23.34
CA VAL A 262 15.76 -1.02 22.19
C VAL A 262 15.39 -2.44 21.76
N THR A 263 15.29 -3.37 22.70
CA THR A 263 14.84 -4.74 22.43
C THR A 263 13.46 -4.74 21.77
N TYR A 264 12.51 -3.97 22.32
CA TYR A 264 11.18 -3.82 21.75
C TYR A 264 11.20 -3.28 20.31
N LEU A 265 11.96 -2.21 20.06
CA LEU A 265 12.08 -1.59 18.74
C LEU A 265 12.73 -2.52 17.71
N LEU A 266 13.74 -3.29 18.09
CA LEU A 266 14.37 -4.29 17.20
C LEU A 266 13.38 -5.40 16.80
N ILE A 267 12.49 -5.80 17.71
CA ILE A 267 11.38 -6.72 17.38
C ILE A 267 10.45 -6.05 16.35
N MET A 268 10.06 -4.78 16.56
CA MET A 268 9.19 -4.06 15.63
C MET A 268 9.81 -3.89 14.24
N TYR A 269 11.10 -3.56 14.15
CA TYR A 269 11.81 -3.50 12.86
C TYR A 269 11.92 -4.87 12.19
N SER A 270 12.13 -5.94 12.97
CA SER A 270 12.16 -7.31 12.44
C SER A 270 10.81 -7.71 11.84
N LEU A 271 9.71 -7.39 12.51
CA LEU A 271 8.35 -7.57 11.99
C LEU A 271 8.10 -6.71 10.74
N ALA A 272 8.62 -5.48 10.72
CA ALA A 272 8.54 -4.59 9.56
C ALA A 272 9.23 -5.19 8.33
N PHE A 273 10.41 -5.79 8.50
CA PHE A 273 11.08 -6.49 7.40
C PHE A 273 10.25 -7.65 6.88
N VAL A 274 9.70 -8.49 7.77
CA VAL A 274 8.84 -9.63 7.36
C VAL A 274 7.60 -9.16 6.60
N ILE A 275 6.93 -8.12 7.11
CA ILE A 275 5.74 -7.55 6.46
C ILE A 275 6.10 -6.93 5.11
N TYR A 276 7.21 -6.19 5.02
CA TYR A 276 7.65 -5.59 3.77
C TYR A 276 8.08 -6.64 2.74
N THR A 277 8.76 -7.71 3.17
CA THR A 277 9.04 -8.87 2.32
C THR A 277 7.74 -9.48 1.79
N LEU A 278 6.72 -9.65 2.64
CA LEU A 278 5.41 -10.13 2.19
C LEU A 278 4.81 -9.18 1.14
N ILE A 279 4.82 -7.87 1.37
CA ILE A 279 4.29 -6.87 0.42
C ILE A 279 4.99 -6.99 -0.94
N VAL A 280 6.31 -6.93 -0.97
CA VAL A 280 7.09 -7.00 -2.23
C VAL A 280 6.92 -8.36 -2.89
N SER A 281 6.84 -9.46 -2.13
CA SER A 281 6.59 -10.80 -2.69
C SER A 281 5.22 -10.91 -3.36
N LEU A 282 4.18 -10.26 -2.81
CA LEU A 282 2.84 -10.23 -3.41
C LEU A 282 2.80 -9.36 -4.67
N ILE A 283 3.53 -8.23 -4.68
CA ILE A 283 3.68 -7.39 -5.87
C ILE A 283 4.41 -8.16 -6.97
N HIS A 284 5.51 -8.84 -6.63
CA HIS A 284 6.23 -9.70 -7.56
C HIS A 284 5.37 -10.87 -8.06
N LEU A 285 4.62 -11.53 -7.18
CA LEU A 285 3.68 -12.58 -7.59
C LEU A 285 2.64 -12.03 -8.58
N TYR A 286 2.17 -10.80 -8.39
CA TYR A 286 1.26 -10.15 -9.32
C TYR A 286 1.87 -9.91 -10.70
N THR A 287 3.17 -9.61 -10.80
CA THR A 287 3.86 -9.40 -12.10
C THR A 287 4.16 -10.70 -12.81
N VAL A 288 4.44 -11.80 -12.09
CA VAL A 288 4.86 -13.07 -12.69
C VAL A 288 3.72 -14.08 -12.89
N THR A 289 2.48 -13.74 -12.53
CA THR A 289 1.33 -14.67 -12.64
C THR A 289 0.20 -14.17 -13.54
N GLY A 290 -0.60 -15.12 -14.03
CA GLY A 290 -1.82 -14.85 -14.78
C GLY A 290 -1.58 -14.04 -16.06
N ARG A 291 -2.42 -13.03 -16.28
CA ARG A 291 -2.37 -12.18 -17.47
C ARG A 291 -1.24 -11.14 -17.46
N ASN A 292 -0.59 -10.94 -16.32
CA ASN A 292 0.45 -9.94 -16.14
C ASN A 292 1.86 -10.52 -16.33
N ALA A 293 1.99 -11.86 -16.25
CA ALA A 293 3.22 -12.55 -16.56
C ALA A 293 3.67 -12.21 -17.98
N SER A 294 4.89 -11.69 -18.11
CA SER A 294 5.55 -11.54 -19.41
C SER A 294 5.51 -12.89 -20.11
N SER A 295 4.87 -12.98 -21.27
CA SER A 295 5.02 -14.14 -22.15
C SER A 295 6.51 -14.30 -22.38
N ALA A 296 7.10 -15.43 -21.95
CA ALA A 296 8.49 -15.71 -22.24
C ALA A 296 8.69 -15.49 -23.74
N ALA A 297 9.49 -14.48 -24.10
CA ALA A 297 9.82 -14.22 -25.48
C ALA A 297 10.38 -15.52 -26.04
N ALA A 298 9.81 -15.98 -27.16
CA ALA A 298 10.20 -17.17 -27.87
C ALA A 298 11.61 -17.00 -28.46
N ASN A 299 12.64 -16.96 -27.61
CA ASN A 299 14.02 -16.98 -28.00
C ASN A 299 14.61 -18.32 -27.55
N GLY A 300 14.42 -19.34 -28.39
CA GLY A 300 15.38 -20.43 -28.55
C GLY A 300 15.43 -21.53 -27.48
N SER A 301 14.33 -21.87 -26.80
CA SER A 301 14.29 -23.07 -25.95
C SER A 301 13.48 -24.19 -26.61
N ILE A 302 14.11 -25.37 -26.63
CA ILE A 302 13.67 -26.64 -27.22
C ILE A 302 12.19 -26.89 -26.92
N GLU A 303 11.41 -27.04 -27.98
CA GLU A 303 9.99 -27.38 -27.93
C GLU A 303 9.84 -28.78 -27.34
N LEU A 304 9.68 -28.88 -26.01
CA LEU A 304 9.11 -30.08 -25.42
C LEU A 304 7.62 -30.02 -25.70
N THR A 305 7.21 -30.65 -26.81
CA THR A 305 5.82 -30.92 -27.18
C THR A 305 5.18 -31.74 -26.06
N THR A 306 4.78 -31.06 -25.01
CA THR A 306 3.90 -31.62 -23.98
C THR A 306 2.53 -31.67 -24.65
N PRO A 307 1.89 -32.84 -24.79
CA PRO A 307 0.58 -32.91 -25.41
C PRO A 307 -0.38 -32.09 -24.54
N THR A 308 -0.73 -30.91 -25.02
CA THR A 308 -1.70 -30.03 -24.39
C THR A 308 -3.01 -30.80 -24.35
N SER A 309 -3.41 -31.21 -23.14
CA SER A 309 -4.76 -31.68 -22.94
C SER A 309 -5.71 -30.57 -23.41
N LYS A 310 -6.72 -30.93 -24.22
CA LYS A 310 -7.71 -30.02 -24.82
C LYS A 310 -8.40 -29.07 -23.82
N TRP A 311 -8.21 -29.29 -22.52
CA TRP A 311 -8.87 -28.60 -21.41
C TRP A 311 -8.14 -27.32 -20.95
N TYR A 312 -6.93 -27.04 -21.43
CA TYR A 312 -6.13 -25.87 -21.03
C TYR A 312 -5.71 -24.95 -22.19
N ALA A 313 -6.39 -25.02 -23.33
CA ALA A 313 -6.14 -24.09 -24.43
C ALA A 313 -6.68 -22.69 -24.08
N ARG A 314 -5.84 -21.66 -24.31
CA ARG A 314 -6.23 -20.24 -24.19
C ARG A 314 -7.20 -19.91 -25.33
N VAL A 315 -8.34 -19.31 -25.00
CA VAL A 315 -9.29 -18.79 -26.00
C VAL A 315 -8.63 -17.60 -26.72
N PRO A 316 -8.53 -17.59 -28.06
CA PRO A 316 -8.05 -16.43 -28.81
C PRO A 316 -8.99 -15.25 -28.55
N SER A 317 -8.42 -14.09 -28.20
CA SER A 317 -9.16 -12.84 -28.15
C SER A 317 -9.53 -12.43 -29.57
N GLY A 318 -10.82 -12.24 -29.84
CA GLY A 318 -11.33 -11.75 -31.12
C GLY A 318 -11.05 -10.27 -31.32
N ASP A 319 -9.79 -9.91 -31.50
CA ASP A 319 -9.45 -8.73 -32.28
C ASP A 319 -9.47 -9.17 -33.74
N VAL A 320 -10.55 -8.82 -34.43
CA VAL A 320 -10.71 -9.05 -35.86
C VAL A 320 -9.78 -8.06 -36.56
N ASP A 321 -8.53 -8.45 -36.77
CA ASP A 321 -7.78 -7.96 -37.91
C ASP A 321 -8.51 -8.51 -39.15
N ALA A 322 -9.11 -7.60 -39.91
CA ALA A 322 -9.73 -7.92 -41.18
C ALA A 322 -8.63 -8.38 -42.16
N GLU A 323 -8.35 -9.68 -42.18
CA GLU A 323 -7.63 -10.28 -43.30
C GLU A 323 -8.51 -10.15 -44.54
N ASN A 324 -8.10 -9.26 -45.44
CA ASN A 324 -8.61 -9.17 -46.79
C ASN A 324 -8.37 -10.52 -47.49
N HIS A 325 -9.41 -11.35 -47.54
CA HIS A 325 -9.42 -12.55 -48.38
C HIS A 325 -9.51 -12.10 -49.84
N VAL A 326 -8.36 -12.02 -50.52
CA VAL A 326 -8.30 -11.88 -51.98
C VAL A 326 -8.70 -13.23 -52.57
N ILE A 327 -9.92 -13.31 -53.10
CA ILE A 327 -10.35 -14.40 -53.97
C ILE A 327 -9.57 -14.22 -55.27
N GLY A 328 -8.66 -15.14 -55.57
CA GLY A 328 -8.03 -15.22 -56.89
C GLY A 328 -9.09 -15.53 -57.93
N GLU A 329 -9.06 -14.81 -59.04
CA GLU A 329 -9.79 -15.18 -60.26
C GLU A 329 -9.15 -16.48 -60.80
N ASP A 330 -9.97 -17.53 -60.92
CA ASP A 330 -9.61 -18.71 -61.70
C ASP A 330 -9.73 -18.31 -63.18
N ASP A 331 -8.58 -18.13 -63.85
CA ASP A 331 -8.48 -18.07 -65.31
C ASP A 331 -8.56 -19.49 -65.91
N ASP A 332 -9.28 -19.60 -67.02
CA ASP A 332 -9.52 -20.79 -67.87
C ASP A 332 -8.25 -21.53 -68.36
#